data_AF-A0A2K9ELW8-F1
#
_entry.id   AF-A0A2K9ELW8-F1
#
_cell.length_a   1.000
_cell.length_b   1.000
_cell.length_c   1.000
_cell.angle_alpha   90.00
_cell.angle_beta   90.00
_cell.angle_gamma   90.00
#
_symmetry.space_group_name_H-M   'P 1'
#
loop_
_entity.id
_entity.type
_entity.pdbx_description
1 polymer ?
#
loop_
_entity_poly.entity_id
_entity_poly.type
_entity_poly.pdbx_seq_one_letter_code
_entity_poly.pdbx_strand_id
1 'polypeptide(L)'
;MIAANPALAERDLIKLADIADALAPALERRGVEPGKARFIIDVVLAIHRRAMPRWLAEPDTTLAQLMAQAAAELREVVAPPAPTVH
;
A
#
# COMPACT_ATOMS: atom_id res chain seq x y z
N MET A 1 -8.76 17.04 7.71
CA MET A 1 -8.55 15.89 6.79
C MET A 1 -7.97 16.40 5.48
N ILE A 2 -6.90 15.77 4.95
CA ILE A 2 -6.34 16.08 3.62
C ILE A 2 -7.44 16.00 2.54
N ALA A 3 -8.39 15.08 2.67
CA ALA A 3 -9.54 14.92 1.77
C ALA A 3 -10.57 16.08 1.80
N ALA A 4 -10.52 16.98 2.78
CA ALA A 4 -11.43 18.12 2.86
C ALA A 4 -10.94 19.34 2.06
N ASN A 5 -9.72 19.29 1.51
CA ASN A 5 -9.15 20.35 0.69
C ASN A 5 -8.58 19.74 -0.60
N PRO A 6 -9.18 20.03 -1.77
CA PRO A 6 -8.76 19.47 -3.05
C PRO A 6 -7.27 19.68 -3.36
N ALA A 7 -6.71 20.85 -3.05
CA ALA A 7 -5.30 21.14 -3.28
C ALA A 7 -4.36 20.29 -2.40
N LEU A 8 -4.79 19.95 -1.18
CA LEU A 8 -4.03 19.04 -0.33
C LEU A 8 -4.12 17.60 -0.83
N ALA A 9 -5.27 17.18 -1.36
CA ALA A 9 -5.45 15.86 -1.94
C ALA A 9 -4.60 15.68 -3.22
N GLU A 10 -4.57 16.67 -4.10
CA GLU A 10 -3.72 16.67 -5.29
C GLU A 10 -2.24 16.59 -4.93
N ARG A 11 -1.80 17.41 -3.97
CA ARG A 11 -0.42 17.36 -3.47
C ARG A 11 -0.06 16.00 -2.85
N ASP A 12 -1.00 15.36 -2.17
CA ASP A 12 -0.80 14.03 -1.59
C ASP A 12 -0.62 12.95 -2.66
N LEU A 13 -1.41 13.01 -3.74
CA LEU A 13 -1.27 12.11 -4.88
C LEU A 13 0.08 12.26 -5.59
N ILE A 14 0.54 13.50 -5.80
CA ILE A 14 1.85 13.79 -6.39
C ILE A 14 2.97 13.17 -5.55
N LYS A 15 2.96 13.38 -4.22
CA LYS A 15 3.97 12.80 -3.33
C LYS A 15 4.03 11.28 -3.41
N LEU A 16 2.89 10.62 -3.55
CA LEU A 16 2.85 9.17 -3.67
C LEU A 16 3.37 8.68 -5.01
N ALA A 17 3.10 9.42 -6.10
CA ALA A 17 3.70 9.14 -7.40
C ALA A 17 5.24 9.25 -7.33
N ASP A 18 5.75 10.32 -6.69
CA ASP A 18 7.20 10.51 -6.51
C ASP A 18 7.84 9.37 -5.69
N ILE A 19 7.18 8.94 -4.61
CA ILE A 19 7.63 7.78 -3.82
C ILE A 19 7.63 6.51 -4.67
N ALA A 20 6.60 6.31 -5.49
CA ALA A 20 6.50 5.14 -6.35
C ALA A 20 7.64 5.09 -7.38
N ASP A 21 7.91 6.23 -8.02
CA ASP A 21 9.00 6.41 -8.98
C ASP A 21 10.38 6.18 -8.32
N ALA A 22 10.54 6.56 -7.05
CA ALA A 22 11.78 6.33 -6.31
C ALA A 22 11.98 4.86 -5.89
N LEU A 23 10.90 4.14 -5.57
CA LEU A 23 10.97 2.77 -5.04
C LEU A 23 10.98 1.69 -6.12
N ALA A 24 10.28 1.87 -7.24
CA ALA A 24 10.20 0.85 -8.29
C ALA A 24 11.59 0.42 -8.84
N PRO A 25 12.55 1.35 -9.09
CA PRO A 25 13.90 0.97 -9.53
C PRO A 25 14.65 0.10 -8.52
N ALA A 26 14.32 0.16 -7.23
CA ALA A 26 14.95 -0.70 -6.22
C ALA A 26 14.53 -2.17 -6.36
N LEU A 27 13.29 -2.43 -6.81
CA LEU A 27 12.81 -3.77 -7.11
C LEU A 27 13.35 -4.27 -8.45
N GLU A 28 13.48 -3.39 -9.44
CA GLU A 28 14.11 -3.72 -10.73
C GLU A 28 15.57 -4.16 -10.55
N ARG A 29 16.34 -3.45 -9.71
CA ARG A 29 17.71 -3.86 -9.34
C ARG A 29 17.78 -5.22 -8.65
N ARG A 30 16.66 -5.71 -8.10
CA ARG A 30 16.53 -7.05 -7.50
C ARG A 30 15.98 -8.09 -8.48
N GLY A 31 15.85 -7.75 -9.76
CA GLY A 31 15.41 -8.66 -10.82
C GLY A 31 13.90 -8.75 -11.01
N VAL A 32 13.12 -7.87 -10.39
CA VAL A 32 11.68 -7.78 -10.66
C VAL A 32 11.46 -7.09 -12.00
N GLU A 33 10.61 -7.66 -12.85
CA GLU A 33 10.23 -7.04 -14.13
C GLU A 33 9.64 -5.63 -13.89
N PRO A 34 10.00 -4.60 -14.68
CA PRO A 34 9.63 -3.20 -14.41
C PRO A 34 8.13 -2.93 -14.20
N GLY A 35 7.27 -3.50 -15.06
CA GLY A 35 5.82 -3.37 -14.92
C GLY A 35 5.30 -3.96 -13.60
N LYS A 36 5.81 -5.15 -13.22
CA LYS A 36 5.53 -5.77 -11.92
C LYS A 36 6.12 -4.96 -10.75
N ALA A 37 7.31 -4.40 -10.90
CA ALA A 37 7.94 -3.57 -9.87
C ALA A 37 7.06 -2.37 -9.54
N ARG A 38 6.62 -1.62 -10.57
CA ARG A 38 5.69 -0.49 -10.37
C ARG A 38 4.39 -0.94 -9.72
N PHE A 39 3.78 -1.99 -10.25
CA PHE A 39 2.52 -2.52 -9.72
C PHE A 39 2.61 -2.91 -8.25
N ILE A 40 3.70 -3.60 -7.84
CA ILE A 40 3.93 -3.97 -6.44
C ILE A 40 4.02 -2.72 -5.56
N ILE A 41 4.72 -1.68 -6.00
CA ILE A 41 4.85 -0.43 -5.23
C ILE A 41 3.50 0.29 -5.09
N ASP A 42 2.70 0.36 -6.15
CA ASP A 42 1.37 0.97 -6.09
C ASP A 42 0.47 0.23 -5.07
N VAL A 43 0.54 -1.11 -5.02
CA VAL A 43 -0.16 -1.92 -4.02
C VAL A 43 0.35 -1.64 -2.60
N VAL A 44 1.67 -1.54 -2.40
CA VAL A 44 2.26 -1.19 -1.10
C VAL A 44 1.80 0.19 -0.64
N LEU A 45 1.72 1.17 -1.54
CA LEU A 45 1.21 2.50 -1.22
C LEU A 45 -0.28 2.50 -0.88
N ALA A 46 -1.09 1.66 -1.53
CA ALA A 46 -2.49 1.48 -1.15
C ALA A 46 -2.63 0.89 0.27
N ILE A 47 -1.81 -0.11 0.62
CA ILE A 47 -1.75 -0.68 1.97
C ILE A 47 -1.32 0.39 2.99
N HIS A 48 -0.31 1.20 2.65
CA HIS A 48 0.16 2.31 3.48
C HIS A 48 -0.93 3.36 3.74
N ARG A 49 -1.66 3.80 2.70
CA ARG A 49 -2.77 4.75 2.85
C ARG A 49 -3.88 4.22 3.75
N ARG A 50 -4.09 2.90 3.82
CA ARG A 50 -5.04 2.25 4.74
C ARG A 50 -4.52 2.16 6.17
N ALA A 51 -3.24 1.86 6.35
CA ALA A 51 -2.62 1.69 7.67
C ALA A 51 -2.34 3.01 8.40
N MET A 52 -1.89 4.05 7.68
CA MET A 52 -1.46 5.33 8.26
C MET A 52 -2.51 6.03 9.14
N PRO A 53 -3.77 6.20 8.70
CA PRO A 53 -4.77 6.87 9.54
C PRO A 53 -5.07 6.11 10.84
N ARG A 54 -5.06 4.77 10.80
CA ARG A 54 -5.27 3.91 11.97
C ARG A 54 -4.11 4.04 12.94
N TRP A 55 -2.88 4.02 12.43
CA TRP A 55 -1.68 4.20 13.25
C TRP A 55 -1.67 5.53 14.00
N LEU A 56 -2.12 6.61 13.36
CA LEU A 56 -2.24 7.92 14.02
C LEU A 56 -3.35 7.98 15.08
N ALA A 57 -4.32 7.07 15.04
CA ALA A 57 -5.44 7.01 15.97
C ALA A 57 -5.22 6.00 17.11
N GLU A 58 -4.35 5.02 16.94
CA GLU A 58 -4.12 3.91 17.86
C GLU A 58 -2.71 3.97 18.48
N PRO A 59 -2.56 4.36 19.76
CA PRO A 59 -1.25 4.55 20.39
C PRO A 59 -0.48 3.24 20.64
N ASP A 60 -1.19 2.12 20.77
CA ASP A 60 -0.61 0.82 21.17
C ASP A 60 -0.30 -0.11 19.99
N THR A 61 -0.67 0.28 18.75
CA THR A 61 -0.45 -0.52 17.55
C THR A 61 0.68 0.07 16.71
N THR A 62 1.65 -0.75 16.30
CA THR A 62 2.72 -0.28 15.41
C THR A 62 2.23 -0.17 13.97
N LEU A 63 2.82 0.76 13.20
CA LEU A 63 2.57 0.85 11.76
C LEU A 63 2.84 -0.47 11.04
N ALA A 64 3.89 -1.21 11.44
CA ALA A 64 4.23 -2.49 10.83
C ALA A 64 3.12 -3.53 11.00
N GLN A 65 2.49 -3.60 12.18
CA GLN A 65 1.34 -4.47 12.43
C GLN A 65 0.15 -4.10 11.53
N LEU A 66 -0.16 -2.80 11.43
CA LEU A 66 -1.27 -2.33 10.59
C LEU A 66 -1.03 -2.56 9.09
N MET A 67 0.22 -2.42 8.64
CA MET A 67 0.62 -2.76 7.26
C MET A 67 0.48 -4.26 6.99
N ALA A 68 0.93 -5.11 7.91
CA ALA A 68 0.80 -6.56 7.79
C ALA A 68 -0.68 -7.00 7.77
N GLN A 69 -1.51 -6.41 8.64
CA GLN A 69 -2.95 -6.63 8.70
C GLN A 69 -3.63 -6.23 7.38
N ALA A 70 -3.35 -5.03 6.86
CA ALA A 70 -3.90 -4.58 5.58
C ALA A 70 -3.44 -5.44 4.39
N ALA A 71 -2.21 -5.96 4.41
CA ALA A 71 -1.72 -6.89 3.40
C ALA A 71 -2.41 -8.27 3.48
N ALA A 72 -2.71 -8.76 4.69
CA ALA A 72 -3.48 -9.98 4.90
C ALA A 72 -4.92 -9.82 4.38
N GLU A 73 -5.58 -8.71 4.72
CA GLU A 73 -6.91 -8.37 4.24
C GLU A 73 -6.95 -8.29 2.70
N LEU A 74 -5.96 -7.66 2.08
CA LEU A 74 -5.85 -7.64 0.61
C LEU A 74 -5.75 -9.05 0.05
N ARG A 75 -4.88 -9.89 0.63
CA ARG A 75 -4.67 -11.27 0.19
C ARG A 75 -5.95 -12.09 0.28
N GLU A 76 -6.70 -11.98 1.37
CA GLU A 76 -7.97 -12.67 1.56
C GLU A 76 -8.99 -12.30 0.48
N VAL A 77 -9.04 -11.02 0.09
CA VAL A 77 -9.99 -10.53 -0.92
C VAL A 77 -9.59 -10.94 -2.34
N VAL A 78 -8.29 -11.00 -2.66
CA VAL A 78 -7.80 -11.28 -4.03
C VAL A 78 -7.49 -12.75 -4.29
N ALA A 79 -7.27 -13.55 -3.24
CA ALA A 79 -7.03 -14.97 -3.39
C ALA A 79 -8.34 -15.69 -3.76
N PRO A 80 -8.31 -16.67 -4.67
CA PRO A 80 -9.47 -17.52 -4.91
C PRO A 80 -9.86 -18.25 -3.62
N PRO A 81 -11.17 -18.49 -3.38
CA PRO A 81 -11.61 -19.24 -2.22
C PRO A 81 -10.93 -20.61 -2.21
N ALA A 82 -10.45 -21.04 -1.04
CA ALA A 82 -9.86 -22.35 -0.89
C ALA A 82 -10.87 -23.42 -1.39
N PRO A 83 -10.44 -24.41 -2.19
CA PRO A 83 -11.34 -25.45 -2.65
C PRO A 83 -11.96 -26.14 -1.44
N THR A 84 -13.28 -26.05 -1.30
CA THR A 84 -14.05 -26.80 -0.32
C THR A 84 -13.91 -28.27 -0.67
N VAL A 85 -13.09 -29.00 0.09
CA VAL A 85 -13.03 -30.45 0.04
C VAL A 85 -14.36 -30.96 0.60
N HIS A 86 -15.20 -31.50 -0.28
CA HIS A 86 -16.41 -32.27 0.06
C HIS A 86 -16.06 -33.73 0.30
#